data_AF-A0A368GVL7-F1
#
_entry.id   AF-A0A368GVL7-F1
#
_cell.length_a   1.000
_cell.length_b   1.000
_cell.length_c   1.000
_cell.angle_alpha   90.00
_cell.angle_beta   90.00
_cell.angle_gamma   90.00
#
_symmetry.space_group_name_H-M   'P 1'
#
loop_
_entity.id
_entity.type
_entity.pdbx_description
1 polymer ?
#
loop_
_entity_poly.entity_id
_entity_poly.type
_entity_poly.pdbx_seq_one_letter_code
_entity_poly.pdbx_strand_id
1 'polypeptide(L)'
;MADPGRTGVYFPSSSQASLLKDMDLAIDVQTKLKIICCIPHMNPRKMSMTHAALTTLLDLASKDADDWVETIADMYRDITSTGVIIPVSTNKDSHFAKTLDDLTKCFQRHLEAGNLKLTPEGHNIASTSVNKV
;
A
#
# COMPACT_ATOMS: atom_id res chain seq x y z
N MET A 1 -15.65 4.73 -33.48
CA MET A 1 -16.01 4.24 -32.14
C MET A 1 -14.78 3.55 -31.58
N ALA A 2 -14.16 4.12 -30.54
CA ALA A 2 -12.97 3.56 -29.89
C ALA A 2 -13.38 2.86 -28.59
N ASP A 3 -12.83 1.66 -28.36
CA ASP A 3 -13.08 0.80 -27.20
C ASP A 3 -12.17 1.20 -26.02
N PRO A 4 -12.72 1.67 -24.88
CA PRO A 4 -11.93 2.09 -23.71
C PRO A 4 -11.83 0.92 -22.72
N GLY A 5 -11.05 -0.12 -23.03
CA GLY A 5 -11.16 -1.38 -22.28
C GLY A 5 -9.89 -2.11 -21.82
N ARG A 6 -8.68 -1.79 -22.31
CA ARG A 6 -7.47 -2.55 -21.92
C ARG A 6 -6.19 -1.72 -21.94
N THR A 7 -5.94 -0.96 -20.89
CA THR A 7 -4.58 -0.59 -20.50
C THR A 7 -4.04 -1.67 -19.55
N GLY A 8 -3.49 -2.74 -20.14
CA GLY A 8 -2.72 -3.71 -19.37
C GLY A 8 -1.49 -3.02 -18.78
N VAL A 9 -1.35 -3.07 -17.45
CA VAL A 9 -0.14 -2.58 -16.76
C VAL A 9 1.04 -3.41 -17.25
N TYR A 10 1.86 -2.83 -18.11
CA TYR A 10 3.06 -3.45 -18.65
C TYR A 10 4.17 -3.27 -17.61
N PHE A 11 4.51 -4.36 -16.91
CA PHE A 11 5.62 -4.34 -15.96
C PHE A 11 6.94 -4.57 -16.71
N PRO A 12 8.02 -3.84 -16.37
CA PRO A 12 9.33 -3.94 -17.04
C PRO A 12 9.92 -5.37 -17.05
N SER A 13 10.57 -5.74 -18.17
CA SER A 13 11.32 -7.00 -18.34
C SER A 13 12.58 -7.07 -17.47
N SER A 14 13.22 -8.24 -17.38
CA SER A 14 14.47 -8.45 -16.61
C SER A 14 15.62 -7.51 -16.98
N SER A 15 15.63 -7.00 -18.22
CA SER A 15 16.56 -5.98 -18.74
C SER A 15 16.24 -4.55 -18.30
N GLN A 16 15.06 -4.30 -17.75
CA GLN A 16 14.62 -3.02 -17.18
C GLN A 16 14.74 -3.00 -15.65
N ALA A 17 15.10 -4.12 -15.02
CA ALA A 17 15.45 -4.15 -13.60
C ALA A 17 16.77 -3.40 -13.30
N SER A 18 17.67 -3.30 -14.29
CA SER A 18 18.87 -2.45 -14.20
C SER A 18 18.54 -0.95 -14.29
N LEU A 19 17.47 -0.57 -14.99
CA LEU A 19 16.93 0.79 -15.00
C LEU A 19 16.44 1.21 -13.60
N LEU A 20 15.94 0.26 -12.78
CA LEU A 20 15.50 0.54 -11.41
C LEU A 20 16.65 1.00 -10.49
N LYS A 21 17.89 0.56 -10.75
CA LYS A 21 19.07 1.01 -9.99
C LYS A 21 19.48 2.45 -10.31
N ASP A 22 19.19 2.94 -11.51
CA ASP A 22 19.46 4.32 -11.93
C ASP A 22 18.30 5.28 -11.58
N MET A 23 17.22 4.79 -10.95
CA MET A 23 16.00 5.58 -10.64
C MET A 23 16.16 6.58 -9.48
N ASP A 24 17.22 6.49 -8.69
CA ASP A 24 17.34 7.24 -7.44
C ASP A 24 17.45 8.77 -7.63
N LEU A 25 17.70 9.26 -8.86
CA LEU A 25 17.98 10.68 -9.11
C LEU A 25 17.09 11.40 -10.16
N ALA A 26 16.24 10.71 -10.92
CA ALA A 26 15.60 11.35 -12.10
C ALA A 26 14.08 11.20 -12.25
N ILE A 27 13.41 10.42 -11.41
CA ILE A 27 11.97 10.16 -11.54
C ILE A 27 11.20 10.94 -10.49
N ASP A 28 10.11 11.59 -10.90
CA ASP A 28 9.29 12.38 -10.01
C ASP A 28 8.52 11.50 -9.00
N VAL A 29 8.20 12.08 -7.85
CA VAL A 29 7.50 11.40 -6.74
C VAL A 29 6.19 10.75 -7.19
N GLN A 30 5.40 11.43 -8.05
CA GLN A 30 4.11 10.89 -8.51
C GLN A 30 4.31 9.61 -9.33
N THR A 31 5.33 9.57 -10.17
CA THR A 31 5.68 8.38 -10.95
C THR A 31 6.19 7.25 -10.03
N LYS A 32 7.04 7.55 -9.04
CA LYS A 32 7.50 6.56 -8.04
C LYS A 32 6.31 5.92 -7.31
N LEU A 33 5.40 6.74 -6.78
CA LEU A 33 4.19 6.27 -6.10
C LEU A 33 3.32 5.40 -7.00
N LYS A 34 3.08 5.80 -8.25
CA LYS A 34 2.30 5.00 -9.20
C LYS A 34 2.91 3.62 -9.44
N ILE A 35 4.24 3.54 -9.57
CA ILE A 35 4.93 2.26 -9.77
C ILE A 35 4.75 1.35 -8.54
N ILE A 36 5.00 1.87 -7.34
CA ILE A 36 4.89 1.09 -6.10
C ILE A 36 3.45 0.65 -5.85
N CYS A 37 2.47 1.56 -6.02
CA CYS A 37 1.05 1.27 -5.87
C CYS A 37 0.51 0.25 -6.88
N CYS A 38 1.24 -0.04 -7.97
CA CYS A 38 0.85 -1.09 -8.92
C CYS A 38 1.20 -2.50 -8.45
N ILE A 39 2.10 -2.66 -7.46
CA ILE A 39 2.56 -3.98 -7.00
C ILE A 39 1.40 -4.86 -6.50
N PRO A 40 0.47 -4.40 -5.63
CA PRO A 40 -0.66 -5.21 -5.17
C PRO A 40 -1.62 -5.63 -6.30
N HIS A 41 -1.62 -4.90 -7.42
CA HIS A 41 -2.46 -5.20 -8.58
C HIS A 41 -1.81 -6.19 -9.56
N MET A 42 -0.57 -6.62 -9.30
CA MET A 42 0.09 -7.63 -10.13
C MET A 42 -0.55 -8.99 -9.93
N ASN A 43 -0.68 -9.76 -11.01
CA ASN A 43 -1.03 -11.17 -10.90
C ASN A 43 0.01 -11.91 -10.04
N PRO A 44 -0.39 -12.80 -9.10
CA PRO A 44 0.54 -13.49 -8.21
C PRO A 44 1.68 -14.23 -8.91
N ARG A 45 1.44 -14.79 -10.11
CA ARG A 45 2.49 -15.44 -10.91
C ARG A 45 3.54 -14.44 -11.37
N LYS A 46 3.12 -13.26 -11.83
CA LYS A 46 4.05 -12.20 -12.26
C LYS A 46 4.83 -11.65 -11.06
N MET A 47 4.15 -11.44 -9.93
CA MET A 47 4.78 -11.01 -8.68
C MET A 47 5.86 -12.00 -8.22
N SER A 48 5.56 -13.30 -8.28
CA SER A 48 6.54 -14.36 -7.97
C SER A 48 7.74 -14.36 -8.94
N MET A 49 7.50 -14.22 -10.25
CA MET A 49 8.58 -14.17 -11.25
C MET A 49 9.50 -12.94 -11.13
N THR A 50 8.99 -11.85 -10.56
CA THR A 50 9.70 -10.57 -10.41
C THR A 50 10.06 -10.25 -8.96
N HIS A 51 9.90 -11.22 -8.04
CA HIS A 51 10.06 -11.06 -6.59
C HIS A 51 11.33 -10.30 -6.21
N ALA A 52 12.50 -10.76 -6.67
CA ALA A 52 13.78 -10.14 -6.34
C ALA A 52 13.89 -8.67 -6.82
N ALA A 53 13.33 -8.36 -8.00
CA ALA A 53 13.34 -7.00 -8.54
C ALA A 53 12.40 -6.08 -7.74
N LEU A 54 11.22 -6.58 -7.36
CA LEU A 54 10.25 -5.85 -6.54
C LEU A 54 10.79 -5.61 -5.13
N THR A 55 11.43 -6.61 -4.51
CA THR A 55 12.09 -6.45 -3.21
C THR A 55 13.20 -5.41 -3.28
N THR A 56 14.01 -5.41 -4.34
CA THR A 56 15.05 -4.38 -4.53
C THR A 56 14.43 -2.98 -4.71
N LEU A 57 13.37 -2.87 -5.50
CA LEU A 57 12.65 -1.61 -5.70
C LEU A 57 12.10 -1.05 -4.38
N LEU A 58 11.47 -1.90 -3.57
CA LEU A 58 10.92 -1.52 -2.27
C LEU A 58 12.02 -1.13 -1.27
N ASP A 59 13.16 -1.82 -1.28
CA ASP A 59 14.33 -1.47 -0.44
C ASP A 59 14.97 -0.13 -0.87
N LEU A 60 14.93 0.23 -2.15
CA LEU A 60 15.36 1.56 -2.60
C LEU A 60 14.33 2.63 -2.20
N ALA A 61 13.05 2.38 -2.46
CA ALA A 61 11.97 3.31 -2.15
C ALA A 61 11.80 3.58 -0.64
N SER A 62 12.13 2.61 0.23
CA SER A 62 12.12 2.81 1.69
C SER A 62 13.21 3.76 2.18
N LYS A 63 14.14 4.18 1.32
CA LYS A 63 15.19 5.16 1.60
C LYS A 63 14.95 6.49 0.88
N ASP A 64 13.80 6.65 0.22
CA ASP A 64 13.46 7.87 -0.51
C ASP A 64 13.31 9.06 0.45
N ALA A 65 13.65 10.26 -0.04
CA ALA A 65 13.51 11.48 0.74
C ALA A 65 12.04 11.95 0.87
N ASP A 66 11.16 11.47 -0.01
CA ASP A 66 9.73 11.72 0.07
C ASP A 66 9.04 10.77 1.07
N ASP A 67 8.38 11.35 2.07
CA ASP A 67 7.71 10.63 3.17
C ASP A 67 6.67 9.61 2.68
N TRP A 68 5.93 9.93 1.61
CA TRP A 68 4.90 9.04 1.09
C TRP A 68 5.50 7.86 0.34
N VAL A 69 6.58 8.08 -0.40
CA VAL A 69 7.29 7.00 -1.10
C VAL A 69 7.88 6.02 -0.09
N GLU A 70 8.57 6.52 0.93
CA GLU A 70 9.13 5.72 2.03
C GLU A 70 8.04 4.93 2.75
N THR A 71 6.98 5.62 3.18
CA THR A 71 5.88 5.01 3.95
C THR A 71 5.19 3.88 3.18
N ILE A 72 4.86 4.06 1.90
CA ILE A 72 4.20 3.01 1.11
C ILE A 72 5.15 1.84 0.87
N ALA A 73 6.43 2.11 0.60
CA ALA A 73 7.42 1.06 0.42
C ALA A 73 7.57 0.20 1.67
N ASP A 74 7.59 0.82 2.86
CA ASP A 74 7.65 0.11 4.14
C ASP A 74 6.39 -0.76 4.38
N MET A 75 5.19 -0.25 4.10
CA MET A 75 3.96 -1.06 4.21
C MET A 75 3.95 -2.26 3.25
N TYR A 76 4.64 -2.15 2.11
CA TYR A 76 4.66 -3.16 1.06
C TYR A 76 5.86 -4.09 1.16
N ARG A 77 6.76 -3.90 2.13
CA ARG A 77 8.04 -4.64 2.25
C ARG A 77 7.90 -6.17 2.14
N ASP A 78 6.79 -6.72 2.64
CA ASP A 78 6.54 -8.16 2.69
C ASP A 78 5.50 -8.65 1.67
N ILE A 79 4.94 -7.77 0.83
CA ILE A 79 3.82 -8.13 -0.06
C ILE A 79 4.22 -9.19 -1.09
N THR A 80 5.47 -9.15 -1.57
CA THR A 80 5.97 -10.09 -2.58
C THR A 80 6.09 -11.51 -2.03
N SER A 81 6.22 -11.66 -0.70
CA SER A 81 6.37 -12.95 -0.02
C SER A 81 5.05 -13.43 0.61
N THR A 82 4.24 -12.51 1.14
CA THR A 82 3.03 -12.83 1.91
C THR A 82 1.74 -12.66 1.11
N GLY A 83 1.76 -11.85 0.06
CA GLY A 83 0.57 -11.39 -0.65
C GLY A 83 -0.30 -10.41 0.14
N VAL A 84 0.17 -9.92 1.30
CA VAL A 84 -0.59 -9.07 2.22
C VAL A 84 0.13 -7.74 2.41
N ILE A 85 -0.64 -6.66 2.50
CA ILE A 85 -0.15 -5.34 2.90
C ILE A 85 -0.25 -5.25 4.42
N ILE A 86 0.82 -4.80 5.07
CA ILE A 86 0.81 -4.50 6.51
C ILE A 86 0.70 -2.98 6.63
N PRO A 87 -0.49 -2.42 6.94
CA PRO A 87 -0.74 -0.97 6.92
C PRO A 87 -0.20 -0.29 8.18
N VAL A 88 1.08 -0.50 8.46
CA VAL A 88 1.81 0.07 9.60
C VAL A 88 3.13 0.60 9.07
N SER A 89 3.40 1.88 9.36
CA SER A 89 4.71 2.47 9.12
C SER A 89 5.61 2.22 10.33
N THR A 90 6.84 1.79 10.07
CA THR A 90 7.94 1.67 11.04
C THR A 90 8.49 3.04 11.42
N ASN A 91 8.41 4.02 10.51
CA ASN A 91 8.71 5.41 10.75
C ASN A 91 7.56 6.10 11.50
N LYS A 92 7.71 6.24 12.82
CA LYS A 92 6.73 6.89 13.70
C LYS A 92 6.59 8.39 13.46
N ASP A 93 7.55 9.01 12.78
CA ASP A 93 7.53 10.43 12.46
C ASP A 93 6.86 10.74 11.12
N SER A 94 6.47 9.71 10.36
CA SER A 94 5.80 9.87 9.07
C SER A 94 4.46 10.60 9.18
N HIS A 95 4.04 11.25 8.09
CA HIS A 95 2.72 11.89 8.03
C HIS A 95 1.59 10.87 8.24
N PHE A 96 1.77 9.65 7.72
CA PHE A 96 0.83 8.56 7.93
C PHE A 96 0.71 8.18 9.40
N ALA A 97 1.82 7.92 10.10
CA ALA A 97 1.80 7.49 11.50
C ALA A 97 1.16 8.54 12.41
N LYS A 98 1.48 9.82 12.20
CA LYS A 98 0.88 10.95 12.94
C LYS A 98 -0.62 11.06 12.69
N THR A 99 -1.05 10.96 11.42
CA THR A 99 -2.47 10.99 11.05
C THR A 99 -3.22 9.81 11.68
N LEU A 100 -2.63 8.62 11.67
CA LEU A 100 -3.22 7.43 12.27
C LEU A 100 -3.39 7.60 13.79
N ASP A 101 -2.38 8.13 14.49
CA ASP A 101 -2.45 8.40 15.93
C ASP A 101 -3.55 9.44 16.27
N ASP A 102 -3.66 10.52 15.49
CA ASP A 102 -4.72 11.51 15.64
C ASP A 102 -6.12 10.91 15.44
N LEU A 103 -6.28 10.06 14.42
CA LEU A 103 -7.51 9.32 14.16
C LEU A 103 -7.83 8.33 15.29
N THR A 104 -6.84 7.60 15.81
CA THR A 104 -7.00 6.68 16.94
C THR A 104 -7.47 7.41 18.18
N LYS A 105 -6.86 8.55 18.52
CA LYS A 105 -7.29 9.40 19.64
C LYS A 105 -8.70 9.94 19.43
N CYS A 106 -9.02 10.34 18.21
CA CYS A 106 -10.37 10.80 17.87
C CYS A 106 -11.40 9.68 18.10
N PHE A 107 -11.13 8.48 17.57
CA PHE A 107 -12.00 7.32 17.74
C PHE A 107 -12.17 6.94 19.21
N GLN A 108 -11.09 6.90 19.98
CA GLN A 108 -11.13 6.55 21.41
C GLN A 108 -12.01 7.51 22.22
N ARG A 109 -11.93 8.82 21.97
CA ARG A 109 -12.82 9.81 22.61
C ARG A 109 -14.29 9.56 22.31
N HIS A 110 -14.61 9.21 21.07
CA HIS A 110 -15.98 8.91 20.66
C HIS A 110 -16.49 7.57 21.24
N LEU A 111 -15.60 6.58 21.33
CA LEU A 111 -15.88 5.30 21.98
C LEU A 111 -16.24 5.51 23.47
N GLU A 112 -15.42 6.26 24.20
CA GLU A 112 -15.64 6.57 25.62
C GLU A 112 -16.91 7.40 25.87
N ALA A 113 -17.26 8.27 24.93
CA ALA A 113 -18.50 9.04 24.97
C ALA A 113 -19.76 8.22 24.58
N GLY A 114 -19.59 6.96 24.15
CA GLY A 114 -20.71 6.09 23.74
C GLY A 114 -21.48 6.62 22.52
N ASN A 115 -20.85 7.43 21.67
CA ASN A 115 -21.53 8.13 20.56
C ASN A 115 -21.14 7.63 19.17
N LEU A 116 -20.49 6.46 19.09
CA LEU A 116 -20.26 5.74 17.83
C LEU A 116 -21.59 5.21 17.28
N LYS A 117 -21.93 5.60 16.05
CA LYS A 117 -23.25 5.30 15.42
C LYS A 117 -23.15 4.47 14.15
N LEU A 118 -21.95 4.21 13.65
CA LEU A 118 -21.73 3.52 12.39
C LEU A 118 -21.32 2.08 12.65
N THR A 119 -22.03 1.15 12.02
CA THR A 119 -21.67 -0.26 11.95
C THR A 119 -21.14 -0.60 10.56
N PRO A 120 -20.19 -1.55 10.43
CA PRO A 120 -19.75 -2.02 9.12
C PRO A 120 -20.93 -2.58 8.30
N GLU A 121 -20.88 -2.46 6.98
CA GLU A 121 -21.97 -2.93 6.09
C GLU A 121 -22.30 -4.42 6.28
N GLY A 122 -21.28 -5.24 6.58
CA GLY A 122 -21.46 -6.67 6.87
C GLY A 122 -22.32 -6.96 8.10
N HIS A 123 -22.49 -5.99 9.00
CA HIS A 123 -23.35 -6.12 10.19
C HIS A 123 -24.81 -6.37 9.80
N ASN A 124 -25.30 -5.74 8.72
CA ASN A 124 -26.69 -5.88 8.27
C ASN A 124 -26.96 -7.24 7.57
N ILE A 125 -25.90 -7.94 7.17
CA ILE A 125 -25.97 -9.22 6.44
C ILE A 125 -25.81 -10.39 7.42
N ALA A 126 -25.03 -10.20 8.48
CA ALA A 126 -24.79 -11.21 9.49
C ALA A 126 -26.05 -11.51 10.31
N SER A 127 -26.23 -12.78 10.69
CA SER A 127 -27.33 -13.17 11.57
C SER A 127 -27.16 -12.55 12.97
N THR A 128 -28.28 -12.35 13.68
CA THR A 128 -28.28 -11.81 15.04
C THR A 128 -27.45 -12.65 16.01
N SER A 129 -27.30 -13.95 15.74
CA SER A 129 -26.43 -14.86 16.50
C SER A 129 -24.93 -14.59 16.37
N VAL A 130 -24.51 -13.95 15.27
CA VAL A 130 -23.13 -13.51 15.01
C VAL A 130 -22.91 -12.09 15.54
N ASN A 131 -23.90 -11.22 15.41
CA ASN A 131 -23.90 -9.84 15.93
C ASN A 131 -24.16 -9.78 17.44
N LYS A 132 -23.46 -10.59 18.25
CA LYS A 132 -23.57 -10.49 19.71
C LYS A 132 -22.97 -9.14 20.14
N VAL A 133 -23.84 -8.29 20.68
CA VAL A 133 -23.52 -7.01 21.33
C VAL A 133 -23.02 -7.28 22.74
#